data_AF-A0AAN6SX38-F1
#
_entry.id   AF-A0AAN6SX38-F1
#
_cell.length_a   1.000
_cell.length_b   1.000
_cell.length_c   1.000
_cell.angle_alpha   90.00
_cell.angle_beta   90.00
_cell.angle_gamma   90.00
#
_symmetry.space_group_name_H-M   'P 1'
#
loop_
_entity.id
_entity.type
_entity.pdbx_description
1 polymer ?
#
loop_
_entity_poly.entity_id
_entity_poly.type
_entity_poly.pdbx_seq_one_letter_code
_entity_poly.pdbx_strand_id
1 'polypeptide(L)'
;MIYHSGRAALYVSKRIERATWTAEAGEDWAAVTIDEGTREPITIWSIYSPNYERNWRSPLQELAEREPSGRNVLVGDFNAHHPMWDIHNRTSFTAGAVLRLAVDWDLDLYTPRGEPTRVRQG
;
A
#
# COMPACT_ATOMS: atom_id res chain seq x y z
N MET A 1 -13.23 15.36 -0.51
CA MET A 1 -12.09 16.27 -0.32
C MET A 1 -11.05 15.90 -1.37
N ILE A 2 -10.67 16.82 -2.26
CA ILE A 2 -9.59 16.59 -3.23
C ILE A 2 -8.30 17.07 -2.54
N TYR A 3 -7.35 16.17 -2.28
CA TYR A 3 -6.04 16.56 -1.78
C TYR A 3 -5.26 17.21 -2.92
N HIS A 4 -4.92 18.49 -2.75
CA HIS A 4 -4.18 19.28 -3.75
C HIS A 4 -2.71 18.84 -3.93
N SER A 5 -2.26 17.83 -3.19
CA SER A 5 -0.89 17.30 -3.20
C SER A 5 -0.82 15.79 -2.92
N GLY A 6 -1.76 15.00 -3.46
CA GLY A 6 -1.72 13.54 -3.31
C GLY A 6 -0.52 12.90 -4.01
N ARG A 7 0.21 12.03 -3.31
CA ARG A 7 1.38 11.30 -3.83
C ARG A 7 1.07 9.86 -4.25
N ALA A 8 -0.15 9.41 -4.00
CA ALA A 8 -0.66 8.11 -4.39
C ALA A 8 -1.98 8.27 -5.16
N ALA A 9 -2.24 7.37 -6.11
CA ALA A 9 -3.46 7.38 -6.89
C ALA A 9 -3.82 5.96 -7.36
N LEU A 10 -5.13 5.73 -7.54
CA LEU A 10 -5.65 4.51 -8.13
C LEU A 10 -6.40 4.84 -9.41
N TYR A 11 -6.12 4.09 -10.47
CA TYR A 11 -6.92 4.11 -11.69
C TYR A 11 -7.93 2.97 -11.64
N VAL A 12 -9.21 3.31 -11.64
CA VAL A 12 -10.31 2.33 -11.71
C VAL A 12 -10.80 2.24 -13.15
N SER A 13 -10.73 1.03 -13.72
CA SER A 13 -11.21 0.76 -15.07
C SER A 13 -12.71 1.06 -15.18
N LYS A 14 -13.13 1.67 -16.30
CA LYS A 14 -14.56 1.93 -16.62
C LYS A 14 -15.40 0.65 -16.77
N ARG A 15 -14.76 -0.53 -16.80
CA ARG A 15 -15.44 -1.83 -16.79
C ARG A 15 -16.04 -2.17 -15.41
N ILE A 16 -15.56 -1.53 -14.35
CA ILE A 16 -16.10 -1.71 -13.00
C ILE A 16 -17.19 -0.66 -12.80
N GLU A 17 -18.40 -1.13 -12.50
CA GLU A 17 -19.59 -0.27 -12.37
C GLU A 17 -19.38 0.78 -11.27
N ARG A 18 -19.68 2.05 -11.54
CA ARG A 18 -19.33 3.16 -10.62
C ARG A 18 -19.99 3.02 -9.26
N ALA A 19 -21.21 2.48 -9.23
CA ALA A 19 -21.99 2.27 -8.02
C ALA A 19 -21.44 1.15 -7.13
N THR A 20 -20.56 0.30 -7.64
CA THR A 20 -19.99 -0.85 -6.92
C THR A 20 -18.69 -0.52 -6.20
N TRP A 21 -18.25 0.74 -6.18
CA TRP A 21 -17.04 1.10 -5.46
C TRP A 21 -17.08 2.48 -4.81
N THR A 22 -16.39 2.56 -3.68
CA THR A 22 -16.13 3.81 -2.95
C THR A 22 -14.64 4.09 -2.97
N ALA A 23 -14.26 5.33 -2.71
CA ALA A 23 -12.87 5.72 -2.63
C ALA A 23 -12.64 6.71 -1.50
N GLU A 24 -11.52 6.56 -0.84
CA GLU A 24 -10.96 7.50 0.14
C GLU A 24 -9.49 7.74 -0.19
N ALA A 25 -8.95 8.85 0.30
CA ALA A 25 -7.56 9.19 0.08
C ALA A 25 -7.03 10.02 1.24
N GLY A 26 -5.73 9.88 1.49
CA GLY A 26 -4.92 10.80 2.29
C GLY A 26 -3.87 11.48 1.41
N GLU A 27 -2.87 12.08 2.04
CA GLU A 27 -1.76 12.71 1.34
C GLU A 27 -0.87 11.68 0.62
N ASP A 28 -0.64 10.54 1.27
CA ASP A 28 0.35 9.52 0.90
C ASP A 28 -0.29 8.17 0.54
N TRP A 29 -1.61 8.10 0.51
CA TRP A 29 -2.32 6.88 0.17
C TRP A 29 -3.66 7.19 -0.51
N ALA A 30 -4.14 6.24 -1.29
CA ALA A 30 -5.50 6.21 -1.82
C ALA A 30 -6.04 4.79 -1.68
N ALA A 31 -7.33 4.65 -1.37
CA ALA A 31 -7.99 3.36 -1.28
C ALA A 31 -9.25 3.34 -2.14
N VAL A 32 -9.50 2.19 -2.76
CA VAL A 32 -10.75 1.89 -3.45
C VAL A 32 -11.30 0.59 -2.86
N THR A 33 -12.52 0.64 -2.34
CA THR A 33 -13.26 -0.54 -1.92
C THR A 33 -14.25 -0.90 -3.00
N ILE A 34 -14.15 -2.13 -3.52
CA ILE A 34 -15.09 -2.70 -4.49
C ILE A 34 -16.01 -3.67 -3.75
N ASP A 35 -17.31 -3.41 -3.85
CA ASP A 35 -18.38 -4.22 -3.29
C ASP A 35 -19.46 -4.44 -4.38
N GLU A 36 -19.44 -5.65 -4.96
CA GLU A 36 -20.43 -6.09 -5.95
C GLU A 36 -21.63 -6.81 -5.30
N GLY A 37 -21.71 -6.84 -3.96
CA GLY A 37 -22.78 -7.49 -3.18
C GLY A 37 -22.84 -9.02 -3.23
N THR A 38 -22.06 -9.66 -4.11
CA THR A 38 -22.06 -11.12 -4.32
C THR A 38 -20.90 -11.84 -3.64
N ARG A 39 -19.88 -11.10 -3.20
CA ARG A 39 -18.67 -11.60 -2.56
C ARG A 39 -18.27 -10.64 -1.45
N GLU A 40 -17.37 -11.10 -0.58
CA GLU A 40 -16.72 -10.24 0.40
C GLU A 40 -16.03 -9.05 -0.31
N PRO A 41 -16.25 -7.81 0.17
CA PRO A 41 -15.63 -6.63 -0.39
C PRO A 41 -14.11 -6.72 -0.43
N ILE A 42 -13.51 -6.06 -1.42
CA ILE A 42 -12.05 -5.95 -1.53
C ILE A 42 -11.64 -4.48 -1.50
N THR A 43 -10.71 -4.15 -0.62
CA THR A 43 -10.09 -2.82 -0.54
C THR A 43 -8.68 -2.88 -1.09
N ILE A 44 -8.42 -2.08 -2.13
CA ILE A 44 -7.10 -1.90 -2.74
C ILE A 44 -6.55 -0.58 -2.25
N TRP A 45 -5.37 -0.63 -1.64
CA TRP A 45 -4.63 0.51 -1.10
C TRP A 45 -3.42 0.79 -1.99
N SER A 46 -3.38 1.97 -2.60
CA SER A 46 -2.16 2.54 -3.18
C SER A 46 -1.44 3.34 -2.11
N ILE A 47 -0.21 2.96 -1.77
CA ILE A 47 0.56 3.56 -0.68
C ILE A 47 1.86 4.15 -1.22
N TYR A 48 2.21 5.33 -0.76
CA TYR A 48 3.53 5.91 -0.91
C TYR A 48 4.10 6.19 0.48
N SER A 49 5.19 5.53 0.86
CA SER A 49 5.89 5.83 2.11
C SER A 49 7.08 6.72 1.79
N PRO A 50 6.99 8.06 1.99
CA PRO A 50 8.11 8.95 1.74
C PRO A 50 9.25 8.65 2.71
N ASN A 51 10.47 8.57 2.18
CA ASN A 51 11.64 8.23 2.96
C ASN A 51 12.46 9.48 3.30
N TYR A 52 12.28 10.06 4.48
CA TYR A 52 13.12 11.18 4.93
C TYR A 52 13.34 11.17 6.45
N GLU A 53 14.41 10.49 6.87
CA GLU A 53 15.14 10.71 8.14
C GLU A 53 14.34 10.56 9.46
N ARG A 54 14.91 11.03 10.58
CA ARG A 54 14.55 10.70 11.99
C ARG A 54 13.08 10.84 12.38
N ASN A 55 12.25 11.49 11.55
CA ASN A 55 10.83 11.73 11.79
C ASN A 55 9.97 11.03 10.71
N TRP A 56 10.27 9.76 10.43
CA TRP A 56 9.51 8.96 9.47
C TRP A 56 8.02 8.93 9.85
N ARG A 57 7.21 9.65 9.05
CA ARG A 57 5.75 9.61 9.06
C ARG A 57 5.33 8.89 7.80
N SER A 58 4.61 7.79 7.98
CA SER A 58 4.25 6.89 6.91
C SER A 58 2.78 6.53 7.03
N PRO A 59 2.06 6.36 5.91
CA PRO A 59 0.72 5.78 5.91
C PRO A 59 0.63 4.47 6.68
N LEU A 60 1.73 3.71 6.78
CA LEU A 60 1.73 2.45 7.52
C LEU A 60 1.37 2.61 9.00
N GLN A 61 1.68 3.75 9.62
CA GLN A 61 1.26 4.02 10.99
C GLN A 61 -0.24 4.26 11.08
N GLU A 62 -0.79 5.06 10.15
CA GLU A 62 -2.23 5.30 10.05
C GLU A 62 -2.99 4.00 9.77
N LEU A 63 -2.48 3.15 8.87
CA LEU A 63 -3.08 1.85 8.58
C LEU A 63 -2.98 0.91 9.78
N ALA A 64 -1.88 0.91 10.54
CA ALA A 64 -1.74 0.05 11.72
C ALA A 64 -2.74 0.39 12.85
N GLU A 65 -3.28 1.62 12.87
CA GLU A 65 -4.31 2.05 13.81
C GLU A 65 -5.74 1.67 13.34
N ARG A 66 -5.90 1.20 12.11
CA ARG A 66 -7.19 0.78 11.55
C ARG A 66 -7.42 -0.71 11.75
N GLU A 67 -8.68 -1.08 11.96
CA GLU A 67 -9.09 -2.48 11.85
C GLU A 67 -9.29 -2.85 10.37
N PRO A 68 -8.60 -3.87 9.85
CA PRO A 68 -8.84 -4.34 8.50
C PRO A 68 -10.24 -4.93 8.40
N SER A 69 -10.93 -4.64 7.29
CA SER A 69 -12.23 -5.24 6.98
C SER A 69 -12.22 -5.81 5.56
N GLY A 70 -12.93 -6.93 5.39
CA GLY A 70 -12.95 -7.65 4.13
C GLY A 70 -11.57 -8.10 3.67
N ARG A 71 -11.40 -8.22 2.36
CA ARG A 71 -10.11 -8.56 1.74
C ARG A 71 -9.31 -7.30 1.45
N ASN A 72 -8.01 -7.32 1.75
CA ASN A 72 -7.14 -6.16 1.59
C ASN A 72 -5.98 -6.47 0.65
N VAL A 73 -5.70 -5.53 -0.25
CA VAL A 73 -4.51 -5.55 -1.12
C VAL A 73 -3.77 -4.25 -0.93
N LEU A 74 -2.53 -4.32 -0.43
CA LEU A 74 -1.67 -3.16 -0.25
C LEU A 74 -0.59 -3.18 -1.33
N VAL A 75 -0.54 -2.11 -2.13
CA VAL A 75 0.42 -1.96 -3.23
C VAL A 75 1.03 -0.57 -3.17
N GLY A 76 2.32 -0.44 -3.41
CA GLY A 76 2.96 0.85 -3.27
C GLY A 76 4.47 0.86 -3.30
N ASP A 77 5.01 2.07 -3.22
CA ASP A 77 6.42 2.28 -2.93
C ASP A 77 6.57 2.57 -1.44
N PHE A 78 7.01 1.55 -0.70
CA PHE A 78 7.24 1.64 0.74
C PHE A 78 8.61 2.25 1.09
N ASN A 79 9.47 2.53 0.09
CA ASN A 79 10.87 2.93 0.26
C ASN A 79 11.60 2.12 1.36
N ALA A 80 11.32 0.81 1.42
CA ALA A 80 11.84 -0.10 2.43
C ALA A 80 12.54 -1.28 1.78
N HIS A 81 13.70 -1.66 2.32
CA HIS A 81 14.44 -2.84 1.89
C HIS A 81 14.32 -3.95 2.94
N HIS A 82 14.09 -5.19 2.50
CA HIS A 82 14.15 -6.38 3.34
C HIS A 82 14.52 -7.61 2.50
N PRO A 83 15.29 -8.59 3.01
CA PRO A 83 15.70 -9.78 2.25
C PRO A 83 14.56 -10.63 1.65
N MET A 84 13.33 -10.47 2.15
CA MET A 84 12.15 -11.15 1.58
C MET A 84 11.78 -10.64 0.19
N TRP A 85 12.04 -9.37 -0.13
CA TRP A 85 11.74 -8.76 -1.44
C TRP A 85 12.93 -8.04 -2.09
N ASP A 86 14.07 -7.94 -1.40
CA ASP A 86 15.30 -7.33 -1.90
C ASP A 86 16.36 -8.40 -2.24
N ILE A 87 16.91 -8.32 -3.46
CA ILE A 87 17.96 -9.24 -3.91
C ILE A 87 19.34 -8.95 -3.32
N HIS A 88 19.56 -7.72 -2.88
CA HIS A 88 20.84 -7.28 -2.34
C HIS A 88 20.96 -7.54 -0.83
N ASN A 89 19.98 -8.24 -0.23
CA ASN A 89 19.91 -8.54 1.20
C ASN A 89 20.02 -7.29 2.09
N ARG A 90 19.52 -6.14 1.61
CA ARG A 90 19.48 -4.90 2.39
C ARG A 90 18.31 -4.93 3.36
N THR A 91 18.48 -4.25 4.49
CA THR A 91 17.42 -4.05 5.48
C THR A 91 17.32 -2.58 5.86
N SER A 92 16.13 -2.00 5.69
CA SER A 92 15.80 -0.65 6.16
C SER A 92 15.10 -0.71 7.51
N PHE A 93 15.30 0.30 8.36
CA PHE A 93 14.55 0.44 9.62
C PHE A 93 13.02 0.41 9.39
N THR A 94 12.56 1.01 8.30
CA THR A 94 11.15 1.10 7.91
C THR A 94 10.51 -0.24 7.51
N ALA A 95 11.30 -1.25 7.16
CA ALA A 95 10.80 -2.55 6.77
C ALA A 95 10.07 -3.28 7.92
N GLY A 96 10.45 -2.99 9.18
CA GLY A 96 9.80 -3.56 10.35
C GLY A 96 8.32 -3.21 10.43
N ALA A 97 7.91 -2.00 10.01
CA ALA A 97 6.50 -1.64 10.04
C ALA A 97 5.70 -2.31 8.92
N VAL A 98 6.32 -2.53 7.75
CA VAL A 98 5.68 -3.29 6.66
C VAL A 98 5.40 -4.72 7.12
N LEU A 99 6.39 -5.37 7.73
CA LEU A 99 6.26 -6.72 8.26
C LEU A 99 5.24 -6.78 9.40
N ARG A 100 5.25 -5.79 10.29
CA ARG A 100 4.30 -5.73 11.40
C ARG A 100 2.87 -5.57 10.89
N LEU A 101 2.64 -4.67 9.93
CA LEU A 101 1.33 -4.49 9.30
C LEU A 101 0.88 -5.78 8.61
N ALA A 102 1.79 -6.49 7.94
CA ALA A 102 1.47 -7.77 7.32
C ALA A 102 1.03 -8.83 8.34
N VAL A 103 1.66 -8.89 9.52
CA VAL A 103 1.22 -9.78 10.60
C VAL A 103 -0.12 -9.33 11.19
N ASP A 104 -0.27 -8.05 11.48
CA ASP A 104 -1.47 -7.51 12.15
C ASP A 104 -2.72 -7.61 11.25
N TRP A 105 -2.55 -7.56 9.93
CA TRP A 105 -3.62 -7.65 8.94
C TRP A 105 -3.71 -9.01 8.24
N ASP A 106 -2.92 -10.01 8.67
CA ASP A 106 -2.85 -11.35 8.07
C ASP A 106 -2.63 -11.32 6.53
N LEU A 107 -1.61 -10.55 6.11
CA LEU A 107 -1.28 -10.34 4.70
C LEU A 107 -0.12 -11.23 4.23
N ASP A 108 -0.30 -11.78 3.03
CA ASP A 108 0.76 -12.48 2.31
C ASP A 108 1.58 -11.55 1.40
N LEU A 109 2.90 -11.76 1.37
CA LEU A 109 3.78 -11.08 0.43
C LEU A 109 3.67 -11.72 -0.96
N TYR A 110 3.03 -11.03 -1.90
CA TYR A 110 2.92 -11.47 -3.29
C TYR A 110 4.09 -11.07 -4.19
N THR A 111 4.98 -10.19 -3.72
CA THR A 111 6.13 -9.76 -4.53
C THR A 111 7.15 -10.91 -4.63
N PRO A 112 7.44 -11.42 -5.83
CA PRO A 112 8.46 -12.46 -5.97
C PRO A 112 9.82 -11.88 -5.60
N ARG A 113 10.64 -12.69 -4.91
CA ARG A 113 12.04 -12.34 -4.67
C ARG A 113 12.77 -12.31 -6.00
N GLY A 114 13.45 -11.21 -6.34
CA GLY A 114 14.36 -11.26 -7.50
C GLY A 114 14.41 -10.02 -8.38
N GLU A 115 13.30 -9.32 -8.52
CA GLU A 115 13.17 -8.31 -9.57
C GLU A 115 13.32 -6.89 -9.01
N PRO A 116 14.35 -6.14 -9.43
CA PRO A 116 14.48 -4.73 -9.07
C PRO A 116 13.26 -3.94 -9.56
N THR A 117 12.48 -3.41 -8.61
CA THR A 117 11.31 -2.56 -8.91
C THR A 117 11.70 -1.11 -9.18
N ARG A 118 12.95 -0.73 -8.90
CA ARG A 118 13.54 0.58 -9.21
C ARG A 118 14.98 0.41 -9.67
N VAL A 119 15.28 0.89 -10.87
CA VAL A 119 16.64 1.03 -11.41
C VAL A 119 16.94 2.53 -11.48
N ARG A 120 18.16 2.95 -11.11
CA ARG A 120 18.57 4.35 -11.34
C ARG A 120 18.48 4.63 -12.83
N GLN A 121 17.60 5.55 -13.21
CA GLN A 121 17.71 6.17 -14.53
C GLN A 121 18.86 7.17 -14.45
N GLY A 122 19.78 7.07 -15.41
CA GLY A 122 21.02 7.87 -15.48
C GLY A 122 20.77 9.35 -15.67
#